data_AF-A0A927NBU8-F1
#
_entry.id   AF-A0A927NBU8-F1
#
_cell.length_a   1.000
_cell.length_b   1.000
_cell.length_c   1.000
_cell.angle_alpha   90.00
_cell.angle_beta   90.00
_cell.angle_gamma   90.00
#
_symmetry.space_group_name_H-M   'P 1'
#
loop_
_entity.id
_entity.type
_entity.pdbx_description
1 polymer ?
#
loop_
_entity_poly.entity_id
_entity_poly.type
_entity_poly.pdbx_seq_one_letter_code
_entity_poly.pdbx_strand_id
1 'polypeptide(L)'
;MADIQVKSETTLVKKVWDIANVLAAAGVGFTDYITQLTYILFLKMDDEKEELGLGSAIPEGYKWKELVDLNGSDLVEKYEEI
;
A
#
# COMPACT_ATOMS: atom_id res chain seq x y z
N MET A 1 -16.81 -11.29 10.34
CA MET A 1 -16.03 -10.29 11.10
C MET A 1 -14.58 -10.73 10.94
N ALA A 2 -13.79 -10.02 10.14
CA ALA A 2 -12.40 -10.38 9.93
C ALA A 2 -11.61 -10.06 11.22
N ASP A 3 -10.94 -11.05 11.79
CA ASP A 3 -10.00 -10.85 12.90
C ASP A 3 -8.85 -9.98 12.40
N ILE A 4 -8.84 -8.69 12.79
CA ILE A 4 -7.68 -7.82 12.60
C ILE A 4 -6.65 -8.26 13.63
N GLN A 5 -5.81 -9.22 13.26
CA GLN A 5 -4.68 -9.64 14.08
C GLN A 5 -3.68 -8.48 14.17
N VAL A 6 -3.75 -7.72 15.27
CA VAL A 6 -2.82 -6.62 15.55
C VAL A 6 -1.41 -7.21 15.70
N LYS A 7 -0.56 -6.97 14.71
CA LYS A 7 0.86 -7.36 14.75
C LYS A 7 1.61 -6.40 15.68
N SER A 8 2.57 -6.92 16.45
CA SER A 8 3.39 -6.06 17.30
C SER A 8 4.18 -5.04 16.47
N GLU A 9 4.41 -3.86 17.04
CA GLU A 9 5.19 -2.77 16.41
C GLU A 9 6.53 -3.29 15.86
N THR A 10 7.27 -4.07 16.68
CA THR A 10 8.54 -4.68 16.28
C THR A 10 8.41 -5.59 15.05
N THR A 11 7.31 -6.35 14.95
CA THR A 11 7.05 -7.23 13.79
C THR A 11 6.75 -6.42 12.53
N LEU A 12 6.03 -5.31 12.67
CA LEU A 12 5.74 -4.41 11.55
C LEU A 12 7.01 -3.73 11.04
N VAL A 13 7.80 -3.14 11.95
CA VAL A 13 9.07 -2.47 11.63
C VAL A 13 10.01 -3.44 10.92
N LYS A 14 10.11 -4.68 11.41
CA LYS A 14 10.92 -5.71 10.77
C LYS A 14 10.47 -5.99 9.33
N LYS A 15 9.17 -6.16 9.08
CA LYS A 15 8.63 -6.40 7.72
C LYS A 15 8.96 -5.25 6.77
N VAL A 16 8.80 -4.00 7.23
CA VAL A 16 9.11 -2.81 6.42
C VAL A 16 10.60 -2.78 6.04
N TRP A 17 11.49 -3.10 6.99
CA TRP A 17 12.92 -3.19 6.75
C TRP A 17 13.30 -4.35 5.82
N ASP A 18 12.71 -5.52 6.01
CA ASP A 18 12.98 -6.69 5.17
C ASP A 18 12.64 -6.41 3.70
N ILE A 19 11.51 -5.76 3.43
CA ILE A 19 11.12 -5.33 2.07
C ILE A 19 12.08 -4.27 1.51
N ALA A 20 12.44 -3.27 2.32
CA ALA A 20 13.38 -2.23 1.93
C ALA A 20 14.72 -2.83 1.45
N ASN A 21 15.24 -3.83 2.18
CA ASN A 21 16.49 -4.50 1.85
C ASN A 21 16.41 -5.27 0.54
N VAL A 22 15.30 -5.95 0.26
CA VAL A 22 15.07 -6.66 -1.00
C VAL A 22 15.05 -5.69 -2.18
N LEU A 23 14.34 -4.58 -2.04
CA LEU A 23 14.25 -3.56 -3.10
C LEU A 23 15.57 -2.82 -3.31
N ALA A 24 16.31 -2.54 -2.24
CA ALA A 24 17.65 -1.96 -2.32
C ALA A 24 18.62 -2.89 -3.08
N ALA A 25 18.53 -4.20 -2.88
CA ALA A 25 19.31 -5.18 -3.63
C ALA A 25 18.94 -5.20 -5.14
N ALA A 26 17.71 -4.80 -5.49
CA ALA A 26 17.27 -4.61 -6.87
C ALA A 26 17.59 -3.20 -7.44
N GLY A 27 18.25 -2.33 -6.67
CA GLY A 27 18.67 -1.00 -7.10
C GLY A 27 17.70 0.13 -6.78
N VAL A 28 16.63 -0.11 -6.01
CA VAL A 28 15.69 0.93 -5.59
C VAL A 28 16.27 1.72 -4.42
N GLY A 29 16.26 3.05 -4.53
CA GLY A 29 16.69 3.93 -3.44
C GLY A 29 15.79 3.83 -2.22
N PHE A 30 16.36 3.94 -1.02
CA PHE A 30 15.56 3.89 0.22
C PHE A 30 14.50 5.00 0.28
N THR A 31 14.83 6.21 -0.17
CA THR A 31 13.89 7.33 -0.26
C THR A 31 12.74 7.05 -1.23
N ASP A 32 13.03 6.42 -2.38
CA ASP A 32 12.01 6.05 -3.36
C ASP A 32 11.08 4.98 -2.77
N TYR A 33 11.64 3.96 -2.12
CA TYR A 33 10.86 2.94 -1.42
C TYR A 33 9.91 3.54 -0.38
N ILE A 34 10.41 4.43 0.49
CA ILE A 34 9.58 5.07 1.51
C ILE A 34 8.48 5.92 0.87
N THR A 35 8.77 6.60 -0.23
CA THR A 35 7.78 7.38 -0.99
C THR A 35 6.67 6.49 -1.51
N GLN A 36 7.00 5.40 -2.22
CA GLN A 36 6.01 4.48 -2.78
C GLN A 36 5.20 3.77 -1.68
N LEU A 37 5.86 3.33 -0.61
CA LEU A 37 5.19 2.75 0.56
C LEU A 37 4.18 3.73 1.17
N THR A 38 4.54 5.00 1.27
CA THR A 38 3.67 6.04 1.83
C THR A 38 2.41 6.21 0.99
N TYR A 39 2.54 6.29 -0.33
CA TYR A 39 1.38 6.40 -1.23
C TYR A 39 0.44 5.21 -1.12
N ILE A 40 0.98 3.99 -1.19
CA ILE A 40 0.21 2.75 -1.07
C ILE A 40 -0.47 2.66 0.31
N LEU A 41 0.23 3.07 1.37
CA LEU A 41 -0.30 3.05 2.73
C LEU A 41 -1.49 4.02 2.88
N PHE A 42 -1.40 5.24 2.39
CA PHE A 42 -2.51 6.20 2.44
C PHE A 42 -3.75 5.68 1.71
N LEU A 43 -3.54 5.08 0.53
CA LEU A 43 -4.64 4.49 -0.24
C LEU A 43 -5.32 3.34 0.51
N LYS A 44 -4.54 2.45 1.14
CA LYS A 44 -5.11 1.38 1.97
C LYS A 44 -5.84 1.93 3.20
N MET A 45 -5.30 2.96 3.84
CA MET A 45 -5.92 3.59 5.01
C MET A 45 -7.26 4.26 4.66
N ASP A 46 -7.39 4.89 3.48
CA ASP A 46 -8.66 5.46 3.03
C ASP A 46 -9.70 4.36 2.76
N ASP A 47 -9.30 3.23 2.18
CA ASP A 47 -10.16 2.05 1.99
C ASP A 47 -10.64 1.46 3.34
N GLU A 48 -9.75 1.29 4.32
CA GLU A 48 -10.17 0.86 5.68
C GLU A 48 -11.11 1.87 6.34
N LYS A 49 -10.86 3.17 6.15
CA LYS A 49 -11.73 4.24 6.64
C LYS A 49 -13.11 4.19 5.99
N GLU A 50 -13.19 3.92 4.69
CA GLU A 50 -14.45 3.73 3.96
C GLU A 50 -15.21 2.49 4.46
N GLU A 51 -14.54 1.37 4.72
CA GLU A 51 -15.14 0.16 5.30
C GLU A 51 -15.72 0.38 6.71
N LEU A 52 -15.17 1.34 7.46
CA LEU A 52 -15.71 1.79 8.75
C LEU A 52 -16.88 2.78 8.62
N GLY A 53 -17.33 3.09 7.40
CA GLY A 53 -18.45 3.99 7.12
C GLY A 53 -18.10 5.48 7.23
N LEU A 54 -16.80 5.84 7.24
CA LEU A 54 -16.33 7.23 7.37
C LEU A 54 -16.15 7.93 6.01
N GLY A 55 -16.59 7.29 4.92
CA GLY A 55 -16.49 7.76 3.54
C GLY A 55 -15.04 7.80 3.01
N SER A 56 -14.90 7.70 1.70
CA SER A 56 -13.62 7.83 1.00
C SER A 56 -13.37 9.27 0.54
N ALA A 57 -12.12 9.72 0.61
CA ALA A 57 -11.67 10.97 -0.02
C ALA A 57 -11.17 10.75 -1.45
N ILE A 58 -11.01 9.49 -1.87
CA ILE A 58 -10.46 9.10 -3.16
C ILE A 58 -11.60 8.95 -4.18
N PRO A 59 -11.46 9.47 -5.41
CA PRO A 59 -12.45 9.30 -6.45
C PRO A 59 -12.71 7.82 -6.80
N GLU A 60 -13.93 7.53 -7.25
CA GLU A 60 -14.25 6.21 -7.81
C GLU A 60 -13.33 5.87 -8.99
N GLY A 61 -12.92 4.60 -9.10
CA GLY A 61 -11.98 4.13 -10.12
C GLY A 61 -10.50 4.35 -9.81
N TYR A 62 -10.15 4.92 -8.65
CA TYR A 62 -8.76 5.11 -8.19
C TYR A 62 -8.52 4.58 -6.77
N LYS A 63 -9.48 3.80 -6.24
CA LYS A 63 -9.45 3.26 -4.87
C LYS A 63 -8.52 2.06 -4.76
N TRP A 64 -8.18 1.67 -3.52
CA TRP A 64 -7.36 0.49 -3.21
C TRP A 64 -7.81 -0.78 -3.96
N LYS A 65 -9.12 -1.00 -4.04
CA LYS A 65 -9.73 -2.17 -4.71
C LYS A 65 -9.41 -2.25 -6.20
N GLU A 66 -9.19 -1.10 -6.85
CA GLU A 66 -8.85 -1.02 -8.26
C GLU A 66 -7.39 -1.42 -8.54
N LEU A 67 -6.52 -1.42 -7.52
CA LEU A 67 -5.13 -1.86 -7.64
C LEU A 67 -4.93 -3.32 -7.23
N VAL A 68 -5.61 -3.77 -6.17
CA VAL A 68 -5.25 -5.03 -5.50
C VAL A 68 -5.46 -6.27 -6.37
N ASP A 69 -6.38 -6.20 -7.33
CA ASP A 69 -6.72 -7.29 -8.25
C ASP A 69 -5.90 -7.26 -9.56
N LEU A 70 -5.11 -6.19 -9.79
CA LEU A 70 -4.26 -6.03 -10.97
C LEU A 70 -2.89 -6.68 -10.79
N ASN A 71 -2.23 -6.99 -11.90
CA ASN A 71 -0.88 -7.56 -11.93
C ASN A 71 -0.11 -7.12 -13.18
N GLY A 72 1.20 -7.36 -13.19
CA GLY A 72 2.05 -7.09 -14.36
C GLY A 72 2.04 -5.61 -14.78
N SER A 73 1.93 -5.38 -16.09
CA SER A 73 1.86 -4.04 -16.68
C SER A 73 0.64 -3.27 -16.21
N ASP A 74 -0.51 -3.93 -16.14
CA ASP A 74 -1.80 -3.29 -15.86
C ASP A 74 -1.80 -2.65 -14.46
N LEU A 75 -1.13 -3.30 -13.50
CA LEU A 75 -0.93 -2.74 -12.16
C LEU A 75 -0.05 -1.49 -12.19
N VAL A 76 1.04 -1.51 -12.95
CA VAL A 76 1.98 -0.38 -13.03
C VAL A 76 1.30 0.82 -13.69
N GLU A 77 0.64 0.59 -14.83
CA GLU A 77 -0.10 1.63 -15.55
C GLU A 77 -1.18 2.25 -14.65
N LYS A 78 -1.96 1.42 -13.96
CA LYS A 78 -3.01 1.93 -13.06
C LYS A 78 -2.44 2.69 -11.86
N TYR A 79 -1.32 2.23 -11.31
CA TYR A 79 -0.67 2.88 -10.18
C TYR A 79 -0.10 4.25 -10.56
N GLU A 80 0.39 4.42 -11.79
CA GLU A 80 0.89 5.70 -12.30
C GLU A 80 -0.24 6.70 -12.65
N GLU A 81 -1.46 6.21 -12.89
CA GLU A 81 -2.64 7.05 -13.13
C GLU A 81 -3.28 7.63 -11.84
N ILE A 82 -3.03 7.00 -10.69
CA ILE A 82 -3.55 7.43 -9.37
C ILE A 82 -2.76 8.61 -8.82
#